data_AF-A0A803MAU0-F1
#
_entry.id   AF-A0A803MAU0-F1
#
_cell.length_a   1.000
_cell.length_b   1.000
_cell.length_c   1.000
_cell.angle_alpha   90.00
_cell.angle_beta   90.00
_cell.angle_gamma   90.00
#
_symmetry.space_group_name_H-M   'P 1'
#
loop_
_entity.id
_entity.type
_entity.pdbx_description
1 polymer ?
#
loop_
_entity_poly.entity_id
_entity_poly.type
_entity_poly.pdbx_seq_one_letter_code
_entity_poly.pdbx_strand_id
1 'polypeptide(L)' 'MNGKKVGLGVVMRYSNGKVLNIAVRRRIGGWEPSVAEAVALCYGVEMSWSFGYSRVWMENDALIIVEKIKGKMSGLA' A
#
# COMPACT_ATOMS: atom_id res chain seq x y z
N MET A 1 -13.01 -0.78 24.52
CA MET A 1 -12.21 -1.79 23.80
C MET A 1 -10.99 -1.11 23.17
N ASN A 2 -9.79 -1.28 23.75
CA ASN A 2 -8.54 -0.79 23.14
C ASN A 2 -8.02 -1.82 22.14
N GLY A 3 -8.56 -1.82 20.92
CA GLY A 3 -8.01 -2.62 19.83
C GLY A 3 -6.70 -2.01 19.30
N LYS A 4 -5.70 -2.84 18.99
CA LYS A 4 -4.50 -2.42 18.25
C LYS A 4 -4.94 -1.72 16.96
N LYS A 5 -4.22 -0.66 16.56
CA LYS A 5 -4.53 0.13 15.36
C LYS A 5 -3.41 -0.02 14.35
N VAL A 6 -3.76 -0.13 13.08
CA VAL A 6 -2.83 -0.12 11.95
C VAL A 6 -3.16 1.10 11.09
N GLY A 7 -2.14 1.86 10.71
CA GLY A 7 -2.25 2.95 9.76
C GLY A 7 -1.78 2.46 8.39
N LEU A 8 -2.54 2.81 7.35
CA LEU A 8 -2.15 2.65 5.96
C LEU A 8 -1.93 4.04 5.38
N GLY A 9 -0.83 4.22 4.65
CA GLY A 9 -0.47 5.48 4.02
C GLY A 9 -0.01 5.25 2.58
N VAL A 10 -0.45 6.11 1.68
CA VAL A 10 -0.03 6.12 0.27
C VAL A 10 0.28 7.55 -0.13
N VAL A 11 1.43 7.76 -0.76
CA VAL A 11 1.82 9.03 -1.37
C VAL A 11 1.82 8.85 -2.88
N MET A 12 0.98 9.62 -3.58
CA MET A 12 0.94 9.64 -5.03
C MET A 12 1.78 10.80 -5.54
N ARG A 13 2.63 10.53 -6.53
CA ARG A 13 3.52 11.53 -7.11
C ARG A 13 3.52 11.44 -8.63
N TYR A 14 3.73 12.58 -9.26
CA TYR A 14 4.16 12.62 -10.65
C TYR A 14 5.59 12.09 -10.78
N SER A 15 5.98 11.72 -12.01
CA SER A 15 7.32 11.23 -12.32
C SER A 15 8.44 12.24 -12.01
N ASN A 16 8.13 13.54 -11.92
CA ASN A 16 9.07 14.59 -11.51
C ASN A 16 9.19 14.75 -9.98
N GLY A 17 8.60 13.83 -9.20
CA GLY A 17 8.64 13.85 -7.73
C GLY A 17 7.62 14.79 -7.07
N LYS A 18 6.84 15.59 -7.83
CA LYS A 18 5.80 16.43 -7.25
C LYS A 18 4.67 15.58 -6.68
N VAL A 19 4.31 15.83 -5.42
CA VAL A 19 3.18 15.17 -4.77
C VAL A 19 1.89 15.58 -5.46
N LEU A 20 1.12 14.58 -5.87
CA LEU A 20 -0.21 14.71 -6.43
C LEU A 20 -1.27 14.60 -5.33
N ASN A 21 -1.17 13.57 -4.50
CA ASN A 21 -2.15 13.31 -3.44
C ASN A 21 -1.55 12.46 -2.32
N ILE A 22 -2.20 12.47 -1.15
CA ILE A 22 -1.84 11.64 0.01
C ILE A 22 -3.13 11.00 0.53
N ALA A 23 -3.12 9.68 0.67
CA ALA A 23 -4.25 8.92 1.16
C ALA A 23 -3.88 8.19 2.44
N VAL A 24 -4.72 8.30 3.47
CA VAL A 24 -4.51 7.64 4.77
C VAL A 24 -5.77 6.90 5.20
N ARG A 25 -5.61 5.70 5.76
CA ARG A 25 -6.72 4.90 6.27
C ARG A 25 -6.30 4.22 7.57
N ARG A 26 -7.13 4.31 8.61
CA ARG A 26 -6.93 3.60 9.88
C ARG A 26 -7.77 2.33 9.91
N ARG A 27 -7.18 1.23 10.37
CA ARG A 27 -7.86 -0.04 10.61
C ARG A 27 -7.66 -0.47 12.06
N ILE A 28 -8.66 -1.16 12.61
CA ILE A 28 -8.55 -1.82 13.90
C ILE A 28 -8.05 -3.24 13.62
N GLY A 29 -6.96 -3.65 14.26
CA GLY A 29 -6.34 -4.94 14.06
C GLY A 29 -4.91 -4.99 14.62
N GLY A 30 -4.45 -6.18 15.00
CA GLY A 30 -3.05 -6.45 15.30
C GLY A 30 -2.42 -7.17 14.13
N TRP A 31 -2.17 -6.46 13.03
CA TRP A 31 -1.60 -7.06 11.83
C TRP A 31 -0.09 -7.22 11.96
N GLU A 32 0.44 -8.28 11.37
CA GLU A 32 1.87 -8.44 11.16
C GLU A 32 2.33 -7.37 10.15
N PRO A 33 3.54 -6.79 10.30
CA PRO A 33 4.00 -5.69 9.47
C PRO A 33 3.90 -5.95 7.96
N SER A 34 4.26 -7.15 7.48
CA SER A 34 4.18 -7.47 6.06
C SER A 34 2.73 -7.51 5.55
N VAL A 35 1.76 -7.90 6.39
CA VAL A 35 0.33 -7.78 6.07
C VAL A 35 -0.08 -6.32 5.95
N ALA A 36 0.36 -5.46 6.88
CA ALA A 36 0.04 -4.03 6.81
C ALA A 36 0.58 -3.38 5.53
N GLU A 37 1.80 -3.73 5.13
CA GLU A 37 2.44 -3.24 3.91
C GLU A 37 1.74 -3.74 2.63
N ALA A 38 1.40 -5.02 2.57
CA ALA A 38 0.63 -5.58 1.46
C ALA A 38 -0.73 -4.88 1.30
N VAL A 39 -1.42 -4.60 2.42
CA VAL A 39 -2.70 -3.90 2.39
C VAL A 39 -2.51 -2.41 2.01
N ALA A 40 -1.42 -1.76 2.40
CA ALA A 40 -1.10 -0.40 1.98
C ALA A 40 -0.88 -0.30 0.46
N LEU A 41 -0.20 -1.28 -0.14
CA LEU A 41 -0.06 -1.40 -1.60
C LEU A 41 -1.40 -1.57 -2.31
N CYS A 42 -2.27 -2.48 -1.82
CA CYS A 42 -3.62 -2.64 -2.35
C CYS A 42 -4.42 -1.34 -2.25
N TYR A 43 -4.29 -0.62 -1.13
CA TYR A 43 -4.92 0.68 -0.95
C TYR A 43 -4.39 1.70 -1.97
N GLY A 44 -3.10 1.68 -2.30
CA GLY A 44 -2.53 2.53 -3.34
C GLY A 44 -3.08 2.22 -4.75
N VAL A 45 -3.33 0.95 -5.06
CA VAL A 45 -4.00 0.54 -6.31
C VAL A 45 -5.46 1.02 -6.33
N GLU A 46 -6.22 0.82 -5.24
CA GLU A 46 -7.61 1.28 -5.08
C GLU A 46 -7.72 2.80 -5.32
N MET A 47 -6.82 3.57 -4.69
CA MET A 47 -6.78 5.01 -4.85
C MET A 47 -6.37 5.42 -6.27
N SER A 48 -5.34 4.79 -6.84
CA SER A 48 -4.89 5.11 -8.21
C SER A 48 -6.00 4.92 -9.24
N TRP A 49 -6.73 3.81 -9.12
CA TRP A 49 -7.88 3.52 -9.96
C TRP A 49 -9.00 4.55 -9.77
N SER A 50 -9.30 4.91 -8.51
CA SER A 50 -10.34 5.89 -8.18
C SER A 50 -10.06 7.29 -8.73
N PHE A 51 -8.78 7.64 -8.93
CA PHE A 51 -8.36 8.90 -9.55
C PHE A 51 -8.16 8.80 -11.08
N GLY A 52 -8.49 7.68 -11.71
CA GLY A 52 -8.42 7.50 -13.16
C GLY A 52 -7.02 7.15 -13.69
N TYR A 53 -6.09 6.73 -12.84
CA TYR A 53 -4.75 6.30 -13.26
C TYR A 53 -4.72 4.79 -13.53
N SER A 54 -4.45 4.42 -14.78
CA SER A 54 -4.34 3.01 -15.22
C SER A 54 -2.90 2.52 -15.40
N ARG A 55 -1.92 3.43 -15.39
CA ARG A 55 -0.49 3.11 -15.50
C ARG A 55 0.25 3.81 -14.37
N VAL A 56 0.59 3.05 -13.34
CA VAL A 56 1.28 3.56 -12.14
C VAL A 56 2.56 2.78 -11.88
N TRP A 57 3.53 3.46 -11.30
CA TRP A 57 4.72 2.85 -10.72
C TRP A 57 4.54 2.81 -9.20
N MET A 58 4.53 1.61 -8.62
CA MET A 58 4.35 1.42 -7.19
C MET A 58 5.71 1.28 -6.52
N GLU A 59 5.91 2.02 -5.43
CA GLU A 59 7.10 1.96 -4.58
C GLU A 59 6.69 1.46 -3.19
N ASN A 60 7.47 0.55 -2.63
CA ASN A 60 7.29 0.04 -1.28
C ASN A 60 8.66 -0.35 -0.71
N ASP A 61 8.88 -0.09 0.57
CA ASP A 61 10.14 -0.33 1.28
C ASP A 61 10.22 -1.74 1.91
N ALA A 62 9.11 -2.48 1.95
CA ALA A 62 9.10 -3.85 2.40
C ALA A 62 9.58 -4.79 1.27
N LEU A 63 10.89 -5.06 1.27
CA LEU A 63 11.55 -5.94 0.30
C LEU A 63 10.83 -7.28 0.14
N ILE A 64 10.37 -7.89 1.24
CA ILE A 64 9.63 -9.16 1.24
C ILE A 64 8.35 -9.09 0.38
N ILE A 65 7.66 -7.94 0.37
CA ILE A 65 6.45 -7.76 -0.43
C ILE A 65 6.82 -7.54 -1.90
N VAL A 66 7.85 -6.75 -2.17
CA VAL A 66 8.36 -6.52 -3.53
C VAL A 66 8.80 -7.83 -4.18
N GLU A 67 9.51 -8.68 -3.43
CA GLU A 67 9.95 -10.01 -3.88
C GLU A 67 8.76 -10.94 -4.13
N LYS A 68 7.78 -11.01 -3.20
CA LYS A 68 6.57 -11.83 -3.36
C LYS A 68 5.77 -11.43 -4.62
N ILE A 69 5.62 -10.13 -4.88
CA ILE A 69 4.90 -9.62 -6.06
C ILE A 69 5.67 -9.96 -7.35
N LYS A 70 6.98 -9.70 -7.39
CA LYS A 70 7.82 -10.03 -8.56
C LYS A 70 7.86 -11.53 -8.84
N GLY A 71 7.86 -12.34 -7.79
CA GLY A 71 7.80 -13.80 -7.84
C GLY A 71 6.42 -14.37 -8.16
N LYS A 72 5.37 -13.53 -8.35
CA LYS A 72 3.98 -13.95 -8.57
C LYS A 72 3.44 -14.91 -7.50
N MET A 73 3.86 -14.74 -6.24
CA MET A 73 3.40 -15.57 -5.13
C MET A 73 1.94 -15.25 -4.77
N SER A 74 1.18 -16.26 -4.36
CA SER A 74 -0.22 -16.11 -3.93
C SER A 74 -0.36 -16.29 -2.42
N GLY A 75 -1.11 -15.39 -1.78
CA GLY A 75 -1.33 -15.39 -0.32
C GLY A 75 -0.21 -14.74 0.50
N LEU A 76 -0.53 -14.32 1.71
CA LEU A 76 0.42 -14.02 2.78
C LEU A 76 0.17 -15.05 3.89
N ALA A 77 1.13 -15.95 4.10
CA ALA A 77 1.13 -16.87 5.24
C ALA A 77 1.67 -16.17 6.49
#